data_AF-A0A550GX70-F1
#
_entry.id   AF-A0A550GX70-F1
#
_cell.length_a   1.000
_cell.length_b   1.000
_cell.length_c   1.000
_cell.angle_alpha   90.00
_cell.angle_beta   90.00
_cell.angle_gamma   90.00
#
_symmetry.space_group_name_H-M   'P 1'
#
loop_
_entity.id
_entity.type
_entity.pdbx_description
1 polymer ?
#
loop_
_entity_poly.entity_id
_entity_poly.type
_entity_poly.pdbx_seq_one_letter_code
_entity_poly.pdbx_strand_id
1 'polypeptide(L)'
;MKNLIFRTRYKLETVTYSKCRLSGALFIVAVVQFVLCLIIAEALYKGYSISANYVSDLGVGSSSIVFNSSVFVLGLLVGIGTYFLKSLPKLKTVRTLLFLMALGAMGVGVFTKDFTVAHGAVSSAAFFFGGLSAIVSGFYLKKQLSWISAALGSMTIGALALFSIGMVTSGSMSS
;
A
#
# COMPACT_ATOMS: atom_id res chain seq x y z
N MET A 1 -1.68 24.24 -39.47
CA MET A 1 -1.25 24.24 -38.05
C MET A 1 -2.32 23.78 -37.05
N LYS A 2 -3.54 24.33 -37.05
CA LYS A 2 -4.60 23.98 -36.05
C LYS A 2 -4.94 22.47 -35.98
N ASN A 3 -5.05 21.79 -37.13
CA ASN A 3 -5.32 20.34 -37.18
C ASN A 3 -4.17 19.48 -36.61
N LEU A 4 -2.92 19.92 -36.74
CA LEU A 4 -1.77 19.19 -36.20
C LEU A 4 -1.73 19.30 -34.66
N ILE A 5 -2.00 20.49 -34.13
CA ILE A 5 -2.07 20.74 -32.68
C ILE A 5 -3.21 19.93 -32.05
N PHE A 6 -4.38 19.92 -32.68
CA PHE A 6 -5.53 19.15 -32.21
C PHE A 6 -5.25 17.64 -32.18
N ARG A 7 -4.69 17.09 -33.26
CA ARG A 7 -4.34 15.67 -33.37
C ARG A 7 -3.28 15.25 -32.35
N THR A 8 -2.29 16.11 -32.09
CA THR A 8 -1.27 15.86 -31.06
C THR A 8 -1.86 15.89 -29.65
N ARG A 9 -2.73 16.85 -29.33
CA ARG A 9 -3.41 16.90 -28.02
C ARG A 9 -4.30 15.69 -27.77
N TYR A 10 -5.12 15.31 -28.75
CA TYR A 10 -5.98 14.14 -28.66
C TYR A 10 -5.18 12.84 -28.44
N LYS A 11 -4.06 12.67 -29.14
CA LYS A 11 -3.18 11.50 -28.96
C LYS A 11 -2.52 11.46 -27.58
N LEU A 12 -2.15 12.62 -27.02
CA LEU A 12 -1.58 12.69 -25.66
C LEU A 12 -2.62 12.38 -24.57
N GLU A 13 -3.85 12.85 -24.75
CA GLU A 13 -4.96 12.58 -23.81
C GLU A 13 -5.34 11.10 -23.79
N THR A 14 -5.47 10.47 -24.96
CA THR A 14 -5.79 9.03 -25.06
C THR A 14 -4.72 8.12 -24.46
N VAL A 15 -3.43 8.41 -24.71
CA VAL A 15 -2.31 7.66 -24.10
C VAL A 15 -2.27 7.85 -22.58
N THR A 16 -2.52 9.07 -22.09
CA THR A 16 -2.57 9.37 -20.65
C THR A 16 -3.72 8.62 -19.98
N TYR A 17 -4.90 8.64 -20.61
CA TYR A 17 -6.08 7.94 -20.13
C TYR A 17 -5.86 6.41 -20.03
N SER A 18 -5.22 5.81 -21.04
CA SER A 18 -4.87 4.38 -21.01
C SER A 18 -3.90 4.02 -19.87
N LYS A 19 -2.90 4.88 -19.60
CA LYS A 19 -1.94 4.68 -18.50
C LYS A 19 -2.59 4.79 -17.13
N CYS A 20 -3.49 5.75 -16.94
CA CYS A 20 -4.25 5.89 -15.70
C CYS A 20 -5.18 4.69 -15.45
N ARG A 21 -5.83 4.18 -16.50
CA ARG A 21 -6.67 2.98 -16.40
C ARG A 21 -5.83 1.76 -16.01
N LEU A 22 -4.66 1.58 -16.62
CA LEU A 22 -3.73 0.51 -16.28
C LEU A 22 -3.24 0.63 -14.82
N SER A 23 -2.89 1.84 -14.36
CA SER A 23 -2.52 2.09 -12.97
C SER A 23 -3.63 1.67 -12.00
N GLY A 24 -4.87 2.07 -12.26
CA GLY A 24 -6.01 1.69 -11.42
C GLY A 24 -6.24 0.18 -11.41
N ALA A 25 -6.15 -0.47 -12.57
CA ALA A 25 -6.27 -1.93 -12.68
C ALA A 25 -5.17 -2.65 -11.87
N LEU A 26 -3.92 -2.19 -11.97
CA LEU A 26 -2.80 -2.74 -11.19
C LEU A 26 -3.03 -2.60 -9.69
N PHE A 27 -3.54 -1.46 -9.21
CA PHE A 27 -3.86 -1.28 -7.80
C PHE A 27 -4.97 -2.22 -7.32
N ILE A 28 -6.02 -2.39 -8.12
CA ILE A 28 -7.10 -3.34 -7.80
C ILE A 28 -6.54 -4.76 -7.72
N VAL A 29 -5.78 -5.21 -8.73
CA VAL A 29 -5.18 -6.54 -8.74
C VAL A 29 -4.26 -6.71 -7.53
N ALA A 30 -3.44 -5.71 -7.21
CA ALA A 30 -2.50 -5.73 -6.09
C ALA A 30 -3.20 -5.91 -4.73
N VAL A 31 -4.31 -5.22 -4.51
CA VAL A 31 -5.06 -5.31 -3.25
C VAL A 31 -5.88 -6.58 -3.19
N VAL A 32 -6.59 -6.94 -4.27
CA VAL A 32 -7.41 -8.16 -4.32
C VAL A 32 -6.56 -9.41 -4.11
N GLN A 33 -5.41 -9.52 -4.79
CA GLN A 33 -4.52 -10.67 -4.58
C GLN A 33 -3.99 -10.72 -3.15
N PHE A 34 -3.66 -9.57 -2.55
CA PHE A 34 -3.15 -9.52 -1.19
C PHE A 34 -4.20 -9.98 -0.19
N VAL A 35 -5.44 -9.48 -0.29
CA VAL A 35 -6.54 -9.87 0.59
C VAL A 35 -6.84 -11.36 0.49
N LEU A 36 -6.87 -11.92 -0.73
CA LEU A 36 -7.07 -13.36 -0.93
C LEU A 36 -5.94 -14.19 -0.31
N CYS A 37 -4.69 -13.81 -0.54
CA CYS A 37 -3.53 -14.50 0.03
C CYS A 37 -3.44 -14.33 1.55
N LEU A 38 -3.86 -13.19 2.10
CA LEU A 38 -3.97 -12.96 3.54
C LEU A 38 -4.93 -13.96 4.17
N ILE A 39 -6.14 -14.09 3.62
CA ILE A 39 -7.15 -15.07 4.10
C ILE A 39 -6.62 -16.51 4.01
N ILE A 40 -5.92 -16.86 2.92
CA ILE A 40 -5.30 -18.18 2.78
C ILE A 40 -4.20 -18.38 3.83
N ALA A 41 -3.34 -17.37 4.05
CA ALA A 41 -2.28 -17.43 5.04
C ALA A 41 -2.85 -17.60 6.46
N GLU A 42 -3.92 -16.89 6.80
CA GLU A 42 -4.65 -17.05 8.07
C GLU A 42 -5.19 -18.47 8.23
N ALA A 43 -5.78 -19.05 7.18
CA ALA A 43 -6.29 -20.43 7.20
C ALA A 43 -5.18 -21.49 7.34
N LEU A 44 -3.97 -21.21 6.84
CA LEU A 44 -2.81 -22.09 6.96
C LEU A 44 -2.11 -21.98 8.32
N TYR A 45 -2.31 -20.88 9.05
CA TYR A 45 -1.72 -20.65 10.36
C TYR A 45 -2.62 -21.29 11.44
N LYS A 46 -2.16 -22.40 12.02
CA LYS A 46 -2.91 -23.12 13.06
C LYS A 46 -3.08 -22.26 14.31
N GLY A 47 -4.33 -22.04 14.71
CA GLY A 47 -4.67 -21.28 15.91
C GLY A 47 -4.49 -19.76 15.75
N TYR A 48 -4.37 -19.25 14.52
CA TYR A 48 -4.32 -17.81 14.29
C TYR A 48 -5.60 -17.14 14.78
N SER A 49 -5.44 -16.05 15.51
CA SER A 49 -6.51 -15.18 15.93
C SER A 49 -6.19 -13.75 15.53
N ILE A 50 -7.08 -13.13 14.75
CA ILE A 50 -6.96 -11.73 14.31
C ILE A 50 -6.84 -10.76 15.50
N SER A 51 -7.45 -11.08 16.65
CA SER A 51 -7.42 -10.23 17.84
C SER A 51 -6.21 -10.46 18.75
N ALA A 52 -5.56 -11.63 18.65
CA ALA A 52 -4.50 -12.03 19.57
C ALA A 52 -3.11 -12.11 18.91
N ASN A 53 -3.05 -12.19 17.58
CA ASN A 53 -1.81 -12.30 16.81
C ASN A 53 -1.58 -11.05 15.97
N TYR A 54 -0.30 -10.79 15.66
CA TYR A 54 0.04 -9.77 14.69
C TYR A 54 -0.12 -10.34 13.28
N VAL A 55 -0.54 -9.52 12.33
CA VAL A 55 -0.58 -9.91 10.91
C VAL A 55 0.80 -10.38 10.42
N SER A 56 1.88 -9.83 10.97
CA SER A 56 3.24 -10.25 10.65
C SER A 56 3.61 -11.66 11.14
N ASP A 57 2.84 -12.26 12.06
CA ASP A 57 2.99 -13.67 12.44
C ASP A 57 2.75 -14.59 11.24
N LEU A 58 1.89 -14.18 10.30
CA LEU A 58 1.64 -14.93 9.07
C LEU A 58 2.88 -15.03 8.18
N GLY A 59 3.86 -14.13 8.38
CA GLY A 59 5.12 -14.09 7.65
C GLY A 59 6.19 -15.07 8.12
N VAL A 60 5.90 -15.90 9.13
CA VAL A 60 6.79 -16.95 9.63
C VAL A 60 6.09 -18.32 9.65
N GLY A 61 6.85 -19.40 9.50
CA GLY A 61 6.29 -20.77 9.51
C GLY A 61 5.52 -21.15 8.24
N SER A 62 4.44 -21.94 8.38
CA SER A 62 3.74 -22.60 7.27
C SER A 62 2.97 -21.64 6.34
N SER A 63 2.53 -20.49 6.84
CA SER A 63 1.81 -19.46 6.07
C SER A 63 2.75 -18.48 5.35
N SER A 64 4.04 -18.47 5.72
CA SER A 64 5.02 -17.44 5.35
C SER A 64 5.15 -17.25 3.84
N ILE A 65 5.20 -18.34 3.07
CA ILE A 65 5.38 -18.24 1.62
C ILE A 65 4.23 -17.51 0.95
N VAL A 66 2.99 -17.74 1.40
CA VAL A 66 1.78 -17.11 0.84
C VAL A 66 1.72 -15.64 1.27
N PHE A 67 1.93 -15.37 2.56
CA PHE A 67 1.87 -14.01 3.08
C PHE A 67 2.99 -13.14 2.51
N ASN A 68 4.26 -13.52 2.69
CA ASN A 68 5.41 -12.70 2.31
C ASN A 68 5.45 -12.42 0.80
N SER A 69 5.17 -13.43 -0.04
CA SER A 69 5.13 -13.24 -1.49
C SER A 69 3.99 -12.31 -1.91
N SER A 70 2.80 -12.44 -1.31
CA SER A 70 1.66 -11.59 -1.66
C SER A 70 1.86 -10.13 -1.23
N VAL A 71 2.49 -9.88 -0.08
CA VAL A 71 2.84 -8.51 0.36
C VAL A 71 3.91 -7.91 -0.56
N PHE A 72 4.90 -8.70 -0.98
CA PHE A 72 5.89 -8.26 -1.95
C PHE A 72 5.25 -7.92 -3.30
N VAL A 73 4.37 -8.78 -3.81
CA VAL A 73 3.62 -8.58 -5.06
C VAL A 73 2.70 -7.36 -4.96
N LEU A 74 2.07 -7.11 -3.80
CA LEU A 74 1.31 -5.90 -3.53
C LEU A 74 2.18 -4.66 -3.76
N GLY A 75 3.33 -4.60 -3.09
CA GLY A 75 4.26 -3.48 -3.24
C GLY A 75 4.77 -3.32 -4.67
N LEU A 76 5.13 -4.42 -5.34
CA LEU A 76 5.60 -4.39 -6.73
C LEU A 76 4.53 -3.84 -7.69
N LEU A 77 3.31 -4.35 -7.62
CA LEU A 77 2.21 -3.92 -8.50
C LEU A 77 1.79 -2.47 -8.21
N VAL A 78 1.78 -2.05 -6.94
CA VAL A 78 1.56 -0.64 -6.57
C VAL A 78 2.69 0.25 -7.08
N GLY A 79 3.95 -0.19 -7.00
CA GLY A 79 5.09 0.53 -7.55
C GLY A 79 4.98 0.73 -9.07
N ILE A 80 4.65 -0.33 -9.81
CA ILE A 80 4.44 -0.29 -11.27
C ILE A 80 3.24 0.61 -11.61
N GLY A 81 2.12 0.48 -10.91
CA GLY A 81 0.94 1.33 -11.12
C GLY A 81 1.27 2.81 -10.88
N THR A 82 2.01 3.10 -9.81
CA THR A 82 2.46 4.44 -9.45
C THR A 82 3.37 5.06 -10.51
N TYR A 83 4.21 4.27 -11.18
CA TYR A 83 5.01 4.74 -12.31
C TYR A 83 4.15 5.28 -13.46
N PHE A 84 3.01 4.64 -13.75
CA PHE A 84 2.10 5.11 -14.80
C PHE A 84 1.37 6.42 -14.44
N LEU A 85 1.25 6.76 -13.14
CA LEU A 85 0.71 8.06 -12.72
C LEU A 85 1.64 9.24 -13.01
N LYS A 86 2.87 9.01 -13.52
CA LYS A 86 3.78 10.11 -13.88
C LYS A 86 3.22 11.08 -14.92
N SER A 87 2.26 10.64 -15.72
CA SER A 87 1.55 11.48 -16.70
C SER A 87 0.61 12.50 -16.05
N LEU A 88 0.40 12.47 -14.73
CA LEU A 88 -0.45 13.40 -13.99
C LEU A 88 0.38 14.21 -12.97
N PRO A 89 0.94 15.37 -13.36
CA PRO A 89 1.77 16.19 -12.48
C PRO A 89 1.07 16.63 -11.18
N LYS A 90 -0.25 16.87 -11.24
CA LYS A 90 -1.08 17.22 -10.08
C LYS A 90 -1.08 16.16 -8.97
N LEU A 91 -0.74 14.91 -9.30
CA LEU A 91 -0.68 13.79 -8.35
C LEU A 91 0.74 13.53 -7.82
N LYS A 92 1.69 14.46 -8.00
CA LYS A 92 3.09 14.29 -7.58
C LYS A 92 3.20 13.80 -6.13
N THR A 93 2.47 14.42 -5.20
CA THR A 93 2.49 14.05 -3.78
C THR A 93 1.94 12.65 -3.55
N VAL A 94 0.75 12.34 -4.09
CA VAL A 94 0.14 11.00 -4.00
C VAL A 94 1.07 9.93 -4.57
N ARG A 95 1.68 10.20 -5.73
CA ARG A 95 2.63 9.30 -6.39
C ARG A 95 3.86 9.04 -5.52
N THR A 96 4.44 10.07 -4.90
CA THR A 96 5.59 9.89 -4.01
C THR A 96 5.21 9.03 -2.80
N LEU A 97 4.06 9.31 -2.18
CA LEU A 97 3.60 8.54 -1.02
C LEU A 97 3.31 7.08 -1.37
N LEU A 98 2.62 6.81 -2.48
CA LEU A 98 2.38 5.45 -2.96
C LEU A 98 3.68 4.71 -3.30
N PHE A 99 4.67 5.41 -3.86
CA PHE A 99 5.97 4.81 -4.14
C PHE A 99 6.71 4.41 -2.86
N LEU A 100 6.72 5.28 -1.85
CA LEU A 100 7.34 4.97 -0.55
C LEU A 100 6.59 3.84 0.18
N MET A 101 5.26 3.83 0.11
CA MET A 101 4.43 2.73 0.62
C MET A 101 4.76 1.41 -0.09
N ALA A 102 4.89 1.42 -1.42
CA ALA A 102 5.25 0.25 -2.21
C ALA A 102 6.62 -0.32 -1.80
N LEU A 103 7.62 0.54 -1.59
CA LEU A 103 8.93 0.11 -1.08
C LEU A 103 8.83 -0.50 0.33
N GLY A 104 8.02 0.11 1.21
CA GLY A 104 7.74 -0.45 2.52
C GLY A 104 7.12 -1.84 2.43
N ALA A 105 6.08 -2.02 1.62
CA ALA A 105 5.41 -3.31 1.42
C ALA A 105 6.36 -4.37 0.81
N MET A 106 7.14 -4.03 -0.20
CA MET A 106 8.18 -4.93 -0.71
C MET A 106 9.18 -5.30 0.39
N GLY A 107 9.58 -4.33 1.22
CA GLY A 107 10.41 -4.56 2.39
C GLY A 107 9.79 -5.54 3.38
N VAL A 108 8.49 -5.44 3.68
CA VAL A 108 7.77 -6.38 4.57
C VAL A 108 7.83 -7.81 4.05
N GLY A 109 7.70 -8.01 2.73
CA GLY A 109 7.80 -9.33 2.12
C GLY A 109 9.22 -9.93 2.12
N VAL A 110 10.26 -9.12 2.35
CA VAL A 110 11.67 -9.56 2.40
C VAL A 110 12.17 -9.70 3.83
N PHE A 111 11.98 -8.66 4.64
CA PHE A 111 12.33 -8.64 6.06
C PHE A 111 11.14 -9.15 6.84
N THR A 112 11.07 -10.47 7.05
CA THR A 112 10.03 -11.13 7.84
C THR A 112 10.09 -10.74 9.31
N LYS A 113 9.10 -11.16 10.11
CA LYS A 113 9.01 -10.87 11.54
C LYS A 113 10.29 -11.23 12.33
N ASP A 114 11.06 -12.22 11.87
CA ASP A 114 12.34 -12.61 12.49
C ASP A 114 13.38 -11.47 12.48
N PHE A 115 13.30 -10.56 11.51
CA PHE A 115 14.14 -9.36 11.44
C PHE A 115 13.48 -8.18 12.16
N THR A 116 13.21 -8.32 13.46
CA THR A 116 12.40 -7.39 14.27
C THR A 116 12.59 -5.90 13.97
N VAL A 117 13.83 -5.39 14.00
CA VAL A 117 14.13 -3.97 13.75
C VAL A 117 13.83 -3.57 12.30
N ALA A 118 14.34 -4.34 11.34
CA ALA A 118 14.15 -4.04 9.92
C ALA A 118 12.67 -4.15 9.52
N HIS A 119 12.00 -5.21 9.96
CA HIS A 119 10.58 -5.47 9.76
C HIS A 119 9.71 -4.36 10.35
N GLY A 120 9.99 -3.93 11.58
CA GLY A 120 9.30 -2.81 12.23
C GLY A 120 9.42 -1.51 11.43
N ALA A 121 10.62 -1.21 10.92
CA ALA A 121 10.87 -0.02 10.11
C ALA A 121 10.11 -0.04 8.78
N VAL A 122 10.22 -1.12 7.99
CA VAL A 122 9.56 -1.21 6.68
C VAL A 122 8.04 -1.32 6.79
N SER A 123 7.53 -2.01 7.82
CA SER A 123 6.09 -2.07 8.11
C SER A 123 5.53 -0.71 8.49
N SER A 124 6.21 0.01 9.39
CA SER A 124 5.81 1.35 9.80
C SER A 124 5.82 2.32 8.62
N ALA A 125 6.83 2.24 7.75
CA ALA A 125 6.87 3.01 6.52
C ALA A 125 5.69 2.69 5.58
N ALA A 126 5.38 1.41 5.38
CA ALA A 126 4.25 0.99 4.54
C ALA A 126 2.92 1.56 5.06
N PHE A 127 2.63 1.42 6.36
CA PHE A 127 1.40 1.94 6.97
C PHE A 127 1.35 3.47 6.98
N PHE A 128 2.46 4.13 7.33
CA PHE A 128 2.51 5.59 7.39
C PHE A 128 2.29 6.23 6.03
N PHE A 129 3.07 5.83 5.02
CA PHE A 129 2.94 6.38 3.68
C PHE A 129 1.64 5.91 2.99
N GLY A 130 1.17 4.70 3.29
CA GLY A 130 -0.13 4.21 2.83
C GLY A 130 -1.28 5.05 3.35
N GLY A 131 -1.35 5.25 4.67
CA GLY A 131 -2.36 6.09 5.31
C GLY A 131 -2.33 7.54 4.81
N LEU A 132 -1.14 8.14 4.71
CA LEU A 132 -0.99 9.50 4.20
C LEU A 132 -1.38 9.59 2.71
N SER A 133 -1.04 8.58 1.90
CA SER A 133 -1.44 8.54 0.49
C SER A 133 -2.96 8.53 0.33
N ALA A 134 -3.68 7.80 1.19
CA ALA A 134 -5.14 7.74 1.20
C ALA A 134 -5.79 9.06 1.63
N ILE A 135 -5.22 9.75 2.62
CA ILE A 135 -5.71 11.09 3.00
C ILE A 135 -5.51 12.06 1.84
N VAL A 136 -4.30 12.13 1.28
CA VAL A 136 -3.94 13.09 0.23
C VAL A 136 -4.68 12.79 -1.08
N SER A 137 -4.95 11.52 -1.40
CA SER A 137 -5.76 11.18 -2.59
C SER A 137 -7.18 11.70 -2.48
N GLY A 138 -7.72 11.88 -1.27
CA GLY A 138 -9.06 12.43 -1.03
C GLY A 138 -9.30 13.76 -1.74
N PHE A 139 -8.31 14.65 -1.76
CA PHE A 139 -8.38 15.96 -2.44
C PHE A 139 -8.58 15.89 -3.96
N TYR A 140 -8.40 14.72 -4.57
CA TYR A 140 -8.52 14.51 -6.02
C TYR A 140 -9.67 13.57 -6.40
N LEU A 141 -10.37 13.00 -5.43
CA LEU A 141 -11.45 12.03 -5.64
C LEU A 141 -12.83 12.71 -5.63
N LYS A 142 -13.84 12.03 -6.18
CA LYS A 142 -15.25 12.47 -6.04
C LYS A 142 -15.63 12.52 -4.56
N LYS A 143 -16.51 13.45 -4.17
CA LYS A 143 -16.89 13.72 -2.77
C LYS A 143 -17.12 12.46 -1.92
N GLN A 144 -17.90 11.50 -2.41
CA GLN A 144 -18.17 10.24 -1.68
C GLN A 144 -16.90 9.42 -1.41
N LEU A 145 -16.08 9.23 -2.45
CA LEU A 145 -14.85 8.43 -2.34
C LEU A 145 -13.76 9.19 -1.58
N SER A 146 -13.77 10.53 -1.61
CA SER A 146 -12.88 11.37 -0.80
C SER A 146 -13.08 11.12 0.69
N TRP A 147 -14.32 11.08 1.17
CA TRP A 147 -14.61 10.81 2.58
C TRP A 147 -14.15 9.42 3.01
N ILE A 148 -14.41 8.40 2.18
CA ILE A 148 -13.96 7.03 2.44
C ILE A 148 -12.42 6.98 2.50
N SER A 149 -11.74 7.61 1.55
CA SER A 149 -10.28 7.65 1.47
C SER A 149 -9.67 8.34 2.70
N ALA A 150 -10.23 9.48 3.11
CA ALA A 150 -9.79 10.22 4.29
C ALA A 150 -10.04 9.45 5.59
N ALA A 151 -11.18 8.76 5.71
CA ALA A 151 -11.50 7.93 6.86
C ALA A 151 -10.54 6.75 6.99
N LEU A 152 -10.35 5.96 5.93
CA LEU A 152 -9.44 4.81 5.93
C LEU A 152 -7.98 5.23 6.19
N GLY A 153 -7.55 6.34 5.57
CA GLY A 153 -6.22 6.88 5.81
C GLY A 153 -6.02 7.34 7.25
N SER A 154 -6.99 8.07 7.81
CA SER A 154 -6.96 8.50 9.21
C SER A 154 -6.97 7.32 10.18
N MET A 155 -7.78 6.29 9.92
CA MET A 155 -7.78 5.05 10.70
C MET A 155 -6.42 4.36 10.68
N THR A 156 -5.77 4.32 9.52
CA THR A 156 -4.43 3.71 9.37
C THR A 156 -3.38 4.47 10.18
N ILE A 157 -3.34 5.79 10.07
CA ILE A 157 -2.41 6.63 10.83
C ILE A 157 -2.70 6.58 12.33
N GLY A 158 -3.98 6.62 12.72
CA GLY A 158 -4.41 6.51 14.12
C GLY A 158 -4.02 5.16 14.73
N ALA A 159 -4.24 4.06 14.01
CA ALA A 159 -3.84 2.73 14.45
C ALA A 159 -2.31 2.61 14.61
N LEU A 160 -1.53 3.13 13.65
CA LEU A 160 -0.07 3.15 13.75
C LEU A 160 0.42 3.98 14.95
N ALA A 161 -0.22 5.12 15.21
CA ALA A 161 0.12 5.96 16.37
C ALA A 161 -0.19 5.23 17.68
N LEU A 162 -1.38 4.63 17.81
CA LEU A 162 -1.76 3.85 19.01
C LEU A 162 -0.82 2.66 19.22
N PHE A 163 -0.49 1.94 18.15
CA PHE A 163 0.50 0.85 18.19
C PHE A 163 1.85 1.35 18.69
N SER A 164 2.37 2.44 18.12
CA SER A 164 3.67 3.00 18.50
C SER A 164 3.69 3.47 19.96
N ILE A 165 2.60 4.10 20.43
CA ILE A 165 2.43 4.49 21.83
C ILE A 165 2.46 3.24 22.73
N GLY A 166 1.71 2.20 22.37
CA GLY A 166 1.69 0.94 23.12
C GLY A 166 3.07 0.25 23.20
N MET A 167 3.86 0.32 22.13
CA MET A 167 5.23 -0.21 22.12
C MET A 167 6.15 0.56 23.08
N VAL A 168 6.03 1.89 23.11
CA VAL A 168 6.81 2.75 24.02
C VAL A 168 6.41 2.52 25.47
N THR A 169 5.11 2.47 25.79
CA THR A 169 4.63 2.32 27.17
C THR A 169 4.88 0.92 27.74
N SER A 170 4.97 -0.10 26.90
CA SER A 170 5.30 -1.48 27.30
C SER A 170 6.80 -1.74 27.46
N GLY A 171 7.68 -0.80 27.08
CA GLY A 171 9.14 -1.00 27.11
C GLY A 171 9.68 -1.97 26.04
N SER A 172 8.84 -2.38 25.09
CA SER A 172 9.18 -3.34 24.02
C SER A 172 10.09 -2.77 22.93
N MET A 173 10.36 -1.47 22.93
CA MET A 173 11.36 -0.84 22.04
C MET A 173 12.79 -0.91 22.59
N SER A 174 12.97 -1.28 23.86
CA SER A 174 14.26 -1.31 24.56
C SER A 174 14.81 -2.71 24.83
N SER A 175 14.13 -3.74 24.32
CA SER A 175 14.43 -5.17 24.50
C SER A 175 14.69 -5.84 23.15
#